data_AF-A0A968HM38-F1
#
_entry.id   AF-A0A968HM38-F1
#
_cell.length_a   1.000
_cell.length_b   1.000
_cell.length_c   1.000
_cell.angle_alpha   90.00
_cell.angle_beta   90.00
_cell.angle_gamma   90.00
#
_symmetry.space_group_name_H-M   'P 1'
#
loop_
_entity.id
_entity.type
_entity.pdbx_description
1 polymer ?
#
loop_
_entity_poly.entity_id
_entity_poly.type
_entity_poly.pdbx_seq_one_letter_code
_entity_poly.pdbx_strand_id
1 'polypeptide(L)'
;MCNFAIYYGDTKAGMVQSWHSIPEWNRQSPDFVSLSDEAIEDLRGRGTWLEWKILRQYQMLYGEGLERMKDLCYLIAINTRRLGEAAARHGDLPALDLAIKFFNTYLRATINGNDIRTCYNILHQYRQLGESVIEHTDTDPNDIVSDQPMSMTSTMTVAVGRPAGDLIELERRGLEIAKYMRYYSGIVFAKGMVFITEVIAHDVGSLCAKAFHIKSNFHKDLLETFLRVDDSAEGGGSETTLRGVRRAQVKLACTYLLHGAEVHARRIHADMRNEPVERLRGIWQELAALRTREFWEVNDRGSNFDYLSDEQKAQLPLFFSWFPSVRDEAIEALRKGSIEPLGVKPIVVNAP
;
A
#
# COMPACT_ATOMS: atom_id res chain seq x y z
N MET A 1 -22.14 -9.64 5.30
CA MET A 1 -21.10 -10.65 5.01
C MET A 1 -19.78 -10.35 5.72
N CYS A 2 -19.19 -9.17 5.56
CA CYS A 2 -17.92 -8.80 6.22
C CYS A 2 -17.92 -9.00 7.74
N ASN A 3 -18.88 -8.41 8.47
CA ASN A 3 -18.98 -8.58 9.93
C ASN A 3 -19.08 -10.05 10.33
N PHE A 4 -19.84 -10.85 9.59
CA PHE A 4 -19.97 -12.29 9.84
C PHE A 4 -18.62 -13.02 9.65
N ALA A 5 -17.85 -12.69 8.62
CA ALA A 5 -16.52 -13.27 8.40
C ALA A 5 -15.55 -12.93 9.53
N ILE A 6 -15.59 -11.68 10.00
CA ILE A 6 -14.77 -11.22 11.14
C ILE A 6 -15.14 -11.98 12.41
N TYR A 7 -16.43 -12.06 12.75
CA TYR A 7 -16.92 -12.81 13.92
C TYR A 7 -16.65 -14.31 13.82
N TYR A 8 -16.68 -14.86 12.61
CA TYR A 8 -16.29 -16.25 12.40
C TYR A 8 -14.80 -16.45 12.76
N GLY A 9 -13.93 -15.54 12.35
CA GLY A 9 -12.50 -15.56 12.71
C GLY A 9 -12.26 -15.67 14.22
N ASP A 10 -13.02 -14.93 15.04
CA ASP A 10 -12.94 -14.96 16.51
C ASP A 10 -13.22 -16.36 17.10
N THR A 11 -14.08 -17.15 16.45
CA THR A 11 -14.55 -18.44 16.97
C THR A 11 -13.95 -19.64 16.23
N LYS A 12 -13.29 -19.41 15.10
CA LYS A 12 -12.76 -20.43 14.19
C LYS A 12 -11.85 -21.44 14.87
N ALA A 13 -10.94 -21.00 15.73
CA ALA A 13 -10.00 -21.88 16.42
C ALA A 13 -10.68 -22.88 17.38
N GLY A 14 -11.90 -22.58 17.84
CA GLY A 14 -12.70 -23.45 18.70
C GLY A 14 -13.65 -24.39 17.97
N MET A 15 -13.69 -24.35 16.63
CA MET A 15 -14.61 -25.17 15.84
C MET A 15 -14.20 -26.65 15.83
N VAL A 16 -15.19 -27.53 15.78
CA VAL A 16 -14.95 -28.97 15.61
C VAL A 16 -14.33 -29.26 14.25
N GLN A 17 -13.43 -30.23 14.15
CA GLN A 17 -12.70 -30.53 12.89
C GLN A 17 -13.62 -30.78 11.69
N SER A 18 -14.79 -31.39 11.91
CA SER A 18 -15.79 -31.61 10.86
C SER A 18 -16.34 -30.33 10.24
N TRP A 19 -16.30 -29.19 10.96
CA TRP A 19 -16.70 -27.88 10.45
C TRP A 19 -15.88 -27.43 9.24
N HIS A 20 -14.59 -27.78 9.21
CA HIS A 20 -13.70 -27.39 8.11
C HIS A 20 -13.89 -28.24 6.85
N SER A 21 -14.70 -29.31 6.93
CA SER A 21 -15.10 -30.08 5.76
C SER A 21 -16.18 -29.35 4.98
N ILE A 22 -15.95 -29.15 3.68
CA ILE A 22 -16.97 -28.61 2.77
C ILE A 22 -18.03 -29.70 2.53
N PRO A 23 -19.31 -29.48 2.90
CA PRO A 23 -20.36 -30.46 2.65
C PRO A 23 -20.59 -30.68 1.15
N GLU A 24 -20.97 -31.90 0.76
CA GLU A 24 -21.18 -32.26 -0.65
C GLU A 24 -22.19 -31.34 -1.37
N TRP A 25 -23.27 -30.97 -0.70
CA TRP A 25 -24.25 -30.02 -1.26
C TRP A 25 -23.65 -28.62 -1.52
N ASN A 26 -22.68 -28.19 -0.71
CA ASN A 26 -22.01 -26.90 -0.90
C ASN A 26 -20.90 -27.00 -1.96
N ARG A 27 -20.32 -28.20 -2.16
CA ARG A 27 -19.38 -28.49 -3.25
C ARG A 27 -19.99 -28.24 -4.62
N GLN A 28 -21.30 -28.46 -4.77
CA GLN A 28 -22.05 -28.21 -6.00
C GLN A 28 -22.37 -26.73 -6.25
N SER A 29 -22.09 -25.84 -5.29
CA SER A 29 -22.36 -24.41 -5.45
C SER A 29 -21.35 -23.73 -6.38
N PRO A 30 -21.69 -22.57 -7.00
CA PRO A 30 -20.79 -21.85 -7.91
C PRO A 30 -19.42 -21.48 -7.31
N ASP A 31 -19.37 -21.38 -5.98
CA ASP A 31 -18.15 -21.03 -5.23
C ASP A 31 -17.10 -22.15 -5.23
N PHE A 32 -17.51 -23.41 -5.44
CA PHE A 32 -16.68 -24.61 -5.28
C PHE A 32 -16.73 -25.57 -6.47
N VAL A 33 -17.80 -25.57 -7.27
CA VAL A 33 -18.03 -26.56 -8.34
C VAL A 33 -16.93 -26.60 -9.41
N SER A 34 -16.19 -25.50 -9.55
CA SER A 34 -15.07 -25.38 -10.50
C SER A 34 -13.70 -25.71 -9.90
N LEU A 35 -13.62 -26.01 -8.60
CA LEU A 35 -12.37 -26.34 -7.93
C LEU A 35 -12.01 -27.80 -8.13
N SER A 36 -10.72 -28.07 -8.30
CA SER A 36 -10.19 -29.43 -8.26
C SER A 36 -10.28 -30.00 -6.85
N ASP A 37 -10.28 -31.33 -6.74
CA ASP A 37 -10.27 -32.04 -5.46
C ASP A 37 -9.07 -31.63 -4.59
N GLU A 38 -7.91 -31.40 -5.20
CA GLU A 38 -6.72 -30.85 -4.53
C GLU A 38 -6.98 -29.47 -3.92
N ALA A 39 -7.61 -28.54 -4.66
CA ALA A 39 -7.93 -27.22 -4.15
C ALA A 39 -8.97 -27.28 -3.00
N ILE A 40 -9.91 -28.23 -3.06
CA ILE A 40 -10.88 -28.49 -2.00
C ILE A 40 -10.18 -29.00 -0.73
N GLU A 41 -9.24 -29.94 -0.88
CA GLU A 41 -8.48 -30.47 0.26
C GLU A 41 -7.56 -29.41 0.86
N ASP A 42 -6.97 -28.54 0.04
CA ASP A 42 -6.19 -27.39 0.49
C ASP A 42 -7.04 -26.41 1.33
N LEU A 43 -8.27 -26.11 0.90
CA LEU A 43 -9.19 -25.27 1.67
C LEU A 43 -9.60 -25.92 2.99
N ARG A 44 -9.81 -27.24 3.00
CA ARG A 44 -10.11 -28.01 4.20
C ARG A 44 -8.94 -28.00 5.17
N GLY A 45 -7.74 -28.36 4.69
CA GLY A 45 -6.53 -28.45 5.51
C GLY A 45 -6.12 -27.11 6.12
N ARG A 46 -6.38 -26.01 5.41
CA ARG A 46 -6.16 -24.64 5.93
C ARG A 46 -7.33 -24.11 6.76
N GLY A 47 -8.47 -24.80 6.78
CA GLY A 47 -9.68 -24.39 7.48
C GLY A 47 -10.33 -23.11 6.92
N THR A 48 -10.08 -22.76 5.66
CA THR A 48 -10.43 -21.45 5.06
C THR A 48 -11.61 -21.50 4.07
N TRP A 49 -12.40 -22.57 4.08
CA TRP A 49 -13.47 -22.74 3.10
C TRP A 49 -14.53 -21.62 3.17
N LEU A 50 -14.82 -21.10 4.36
CA LEU A 50 -15.86 -20.08 4.54
C LEU A 50 -15.36 -18.70 4.05
N GLU A 51 -14.13 -18.34 4.41
CA GLU A 51 -13.45 -17.13 3.91
C GLU A 51 -13.33 -17.17 2.39
N TRP A 52 -12.97 -18.33 1.83
CA TRP A 52 -12.98 -18.56 0.38
C TRP A 52 -14.36 -18.29 -0.21
N LYS A 53 -15.42 -18.87 0.35
CA LYS A 53 -16.79 -18.68 -0.15
C LYS A 53 -17.17 -17.20 -0.19
N ILE A 54 -16.90 -16.49 0.91
CA ILE A 54 -17.23 -15.06 1.03
C ILE A 54 -16.43 -14.23 0.02
N LEU A 55 -15.12 -14.43 -0.06
CA LEU A 55 -14.24 -13.69 -0.97
C LEU A 55 -14.52 -14.03 -2.44
N ARG A 56 -14.96 -15.26 -2.73
CA ARG A 56 -15.38 -15.68 -4.09
C ARG A 56 -16.66 -14.97 -4.52
N GLN A 57 -17.63 -14.82 -3.63
CA GLN A 57 -18.83 -14.01 -3.90
C GLN A 57 -18.48 -12.54 -4.09
N TYR A 58 -17.57 -12.00 -3.28
CA TYR A 58 -17.03 -10.66 -3.49
C TYR A 58 -16.35 -10.53 -4.85
N GLN A 59 -15.58 -11.51 -5.29
CA GLN A 59 -14.97 -11.49 -6.63
C GLN A 59 -16.00 -11.47 -7.75
N MET A 60 -17.10 -12.22 -7.65
CA MET A 60 -18.16 -12.19 -8.65
C MET A 60 -18.80 -10.80 -8.74
N LEU A 61 -19.18 -10.23 -7.58
CA LEU A 61 -19.73 -8.88 -7.50
C LEU A 61 -18.73 -7.81 -7.94
N TYR A 62 -17.44 -8.02 -7.70
CA TYR A 62 -16.38 -7.13 -8.15
C TYR A 62 -16.32 -7.08 -9.68
N GLY A 63 -16.39 -8.24 -10.34
CA GLY A 63 -16.39 -8.33 -11.79
C GLY A 63 -17.57 -7.57 -12.42
N GLU A 64 -18.77 -7.76 -11.89
CA GLU A 64 -19.97 -7.02 -12.35
C GLU A 64 -19.89 -5.52 -12.02
N GLY A 65 -19.39 -5.19 -10.82
CA GLY A 65 -19.22 -3.82 -10.34
C GLY A 65 -18.23 -3.02 -11.18
N LEU A 66 -17.17 -3.65 -11.70
CA LEU A 66 -16.14 -2.97 -12.49
C LEU A 66 -16.72 -2.33 -13.76
N GLU A 67 -17.73 -2.95 -14.37
CA GLU A 67 -18.39 -2.44 -15.57
C GLU A 67 -19.50 -1.43 -15.26
N ARG A 68 -20.27 -1.66 -14.20
CA ARG A 68 -21.57 -0.97 -13.99
C ARG A 68 -21.62 -0.07 -12.77
N MET A 69 -20.83 -0.35 -11.72
CA MET A 69 -20.95 0.30 -10.42
C MET A 69 -19.62 0.26 -9.66
N LYS A 70 -18.68 1.12 -10.03
CA LYS A 70 -17.30 1.12 -9.50
C LYS A 70 -17.24 1.32 -7.97
N ASP A 71 -18.20 2.02 -7.38
CA ASP A 71 -18.26 2.21 -5.93
C ASP A 71 -18.41 0.88 -5.16
N LEU A 72 -19.05 -0.11 -5.78
CA LEU A 72 -19.14 -1.46 -5.22
C LEU A 72 -17.74 -2.11 -5.11
N CYS A 73 -16.86 -1.86 -6.06
CA CYS A 73 -15.47 -2.36 -6.03
C CYS A 73 -14.71 -1.80 -4.82
N TYR A 74 -14.96 -0.54 -4.45
CA TYR A 74 -14.33 0.09 -3.30
C TYR A 74 -14.82 -0.54 -1.99
N LEU A 75 -16.12 -0.74 -1.84
CA LEU A 75 -16.69 -1.42 -0.67
C LEU A 75 -16.21 -2.86 -0.54
N ILE A 76 -16.06 -3.59 -1.65
CA ILE A 76 -15.48 -4.94 -1.66
C ILE A 76 -14.03 -4.90 -1.19
N ALA A 77 -13.23 -3.94 -1.66
CA ALA A 77 -11.84 -3.79 -1.24
C ALA A 77 -11.72 -3.46 0.26
N ILE A 78 -12.55 -2.54 0.77
CA ILE A 78 -12.62 -2.20 2.20
C ILE A 78 -12.97 -3.44 3.03
N ASN A 79 -13.99 -4.21 2.61
CA ASN A 79 -14.41 -5.41 3.34
C ASN A 79 -13.35 -6.51 3.29
N THR A 80 -12.65 -6.65 2.17
CA THR A 80 -11.54 -7.61 2.02
C THR A 80 -10.37 -7.22 2.92
N ARG A 81 -10.02 -5.92 3.00
CA ARG A 81 -9.03 -5.41 3.96
C ARG A 81 -9.44 -5.73 5.40
N ARG A 82 -10.67 -5.39 5.80
CA ARG A 82 -11.15 -5.64 7.17
C ARG A 82 -11.09 -7.13 7.55
N LEU A 83 -11.42 -8.02 6.62
CA LEU A 83 -11.26 -9.47 6.81
C LEU A 83 -9.78 -9.85 6.98
N GLY A 84 -8.89 -9.33 6.13
CA GLY A 84 -7.45 -9.58 6.24
C GLY A 84 -6.84 -9.05 7.54
N GLU A 85 -7.21 -7.84 7.97
CA GLU A 85 -6.77 -7.26 9.24
C GLU A 85 -7.26 -8.08 10.44
N ALA A 86 -8.51 -8.56 10.40
CA ALA A 86 -9.02 -9.47 11.43
C ALA A 86 -8.24 -10.80 11.46
N ALA A 87 -8.03 -11.42 10.29
CA ALA A 87 -7.22 -12.63 10.19
C ALA A 87 -5.80 -12.44 10.75
N ALA A 88 -5.17 -11.30 10.44
CA ALA A 88 -3.86 -10.95 10.98
C ALA A 88 -3.86 -10.83 12.51
N ARG A 89 -4.86 -10.15 13.10
CA ARG A 89 -5.01 -10.04 14.56
C ARG A 89 -5.17 -11.41 15.24
N HIS A 90 -5.83 -12.36 14.58
CA HIS A 90 -6.02 -13.71 15.11
C HIS A 90 -4.85 -14.68 14.80
N GLY A 91 -3.83 -14.25 14.08
CA GLY A 91 -2.74 -15.13 13.64
C GLY A 91 -3.16 -16.16 12.59
N ASP A 92 -4.31 -15.98 11.95
CA ASP A 92 -4.82 -16.83 10.88
C ASP A 92 -4.15 -16.45 9.55
N LEU A 93 -2.88 -16.84 9.43
CA LEU A 93 -2.08 -16.59 8.23
C LEU A 93 -2.75 -17.15 6.97
N PRO A 94 -3.36 -18.35 6.95
CA PRO A 94 -4.07 -18.83 5.76
C PRO A 94 -5.23 -17.93 5.30
N ALA A 95 -6.02 -17.37 6.22
CA ALA A 95 -7.10 -16.44 5.86
C ALA A 95 -6.55 -15.08 5.38
N LEU A 96 -5.47 -14.59 6.00
CA LEU A 96 -4.76 -13.38 5.54
C LEU A 96 -4.20 -13.58 4.12
N ASP A 97 -3.57 -14.72 3.85
CA ASP A 97 -3.02 -15.08 2.54
C ASP A 97 -4.12 -15.13 1.47
N LEU A 98 -5.34 -15.57 1.83
CA LEU A 98 -6.50 -15.47 0.94
C LEU A 98 -6.88 -14.02 0.66
N ALA A 99 -6.97 -13.15 1.66
CA ALA A 99 -7.30 -11.74 1.44
C ALA A 99 -6.30 -11.08 0.47
N ILE A 100 -4.99 -11.33 0.65
CA ILE A 100 -3.91 -10.88 -0.25
C ILE A 100 -4.10 -11.42 -1.67
N LYS A 101 -4.41 -12.72 -1.81
CA LYS A 101 -4.67 -13.35 -3.12
C LYS A 101 -5.86 -12.72 -3.84
N PHE A 102 -6.93 -12.36 -3.11
CA PHE A 102 -8.09 -11.70 -3.68
C PHE A 102 -7.81 -10.24 -4.05
N PHE A 103 -7.03 -9.49 -3.26
CA PHE A 103 -6.52 -8.18 -3.66
C PHE A 103 -5.76 -8.22 -4.98
N ASN A 104 -4.84 -9.18 -5.14
CA ASN A 104 -4.13 -9.39 -6.41
C ASN A 104 -5.09 -9.72 -7.57
N THR A 105 -6.16 -10.47 -7.29
CA THR A 105 -7.19 -10.80 -8.28
C THR A 105 -7.97 -9.56 -8.72
N TYR A 106 -8.40 -8.72 -7.78
CA TYR A 106 -9.10 -7.45 -8.06
C TYR A 106 -8.21 -6.48 -8.83
N LEU A 107 -6.95 -6.35 -8.42
CA LEU A 107 -5.97 -5.48 -9.07
C LEU A 107 -5.71 -5.92 -10.52
N ARG A 108 -5.52 -7.22 -10.75
CA ARG A 108 -5.40 -7.80 -12.10
C ARG A 108 -6.61 -7.47 -12.98
N ALA A 109 -7.82 -7.71 -12.47
CA ALA A 109 -9.05 -7.44 -13.22
C ALA A 109 -9.17 -5.95 -13.60
N THR A 110 -8.87 -5.07 -12.64
CA THR A 110 -8.95 -3.62 -12.80
C THR A 110 -7.94 -3.08 -13.81
N ILE A 111 -6.69 -3.58 -13.75
CA ILE A 111 -5.63 -3.23 -14.71
C ILE A 111 -5.98 -3.74 -16.11
N ASN A 112 -6.52 -4.95 -16.22
CA ASN A 112 -6.98 -5.48 -17.51
C ASN A 112 -8.11 -4.64 -18.11
N GLY A 113 -9.02 -4.13 -17.27
CA GLY A 113 -10.07 -3.18 -17.64
C GLY A 113 -9.59 -1.75 -17.87
N ASN A 114 -8.30 -1.46 -17.70
CA ASN A 114 -7.68 -0.12 -17.80
C ASN A 114 -8.37 0.95 -16.93
N ASP A 115 -8.92 0.56 -15.77
CA ASP A 115 -9.66 1.47 -14.90
C ASP A 115 -8.74 2.12 -13.86
N ILE A 116 -8.20 3.29 -14.21
CA ILE A 116 -7.22 4.02 -13.39
C ILE A 116 -7.78 4.36 -12.00
N ARG A 117 -9.01 4.90 -11.91
CA ARG A 117 -9.60 5.35 -10.63
C ARG A 117 -9.83 4.17 -9.69
N THR A 118 -10.35 3.07 -10.22
CA THR A 118 -10.54 1.87 -9.41
C THR A 118 -9.20 1.29 -8.98
N CYS A 119 -8.21 1.23 -9.88
CA CYS A 119 -6.88 0.71 -9.56
C CYS A 119 -6.23 1.50 -8.41
N TYR A 120 -6.31 2.83 -8.49
CA TYR A 120 -5.88 3.75 -7.45
C TYR A 120 -6.53 3.44 -6.09
N ASN A 121 -7.84 3.20 -6.05
CA ASN A 121 -8.55 2.90 -4.80
C ASN A 121 -8.23 1.50 -4.24
N ILE A 122 -8.09 0.49 -5.10
CA ILE A 122 -7.69 -0.86 -4.66
C ILE A 122 -6.28 -0.85 -4.07
N LEU A 123 -5.34 -0.18 -4.73
CA LEU A 123 -3.97 -0.04 -4.23
C LEU A 123 -3.94 0.64 -2.85
N HIS A 124 -4.84 1.61 -2.62
CA HIS A 124 -4.93 2.27 -1.31
C HIS A 124 -5.30 1.29 -0.20
N GLN A 125 -6.39 0.53 -0.40
CA GLN A 125 -6.82 -0.48 0.57
C GLN A 125 -5.78 -1.59 0.75
N TYR A 126 -5.11 -1.97 -0.33
CA TYR A 126 -4.07 -3.00 -0.28
C TYR A 126 -2.83 -2.53 0.50
N ARG A 127 -2.43 -1.28 0.33
CA ARG A 127 -1.38 -0.62 1.12
C ARG A 127 -1.77 -0.56 2.59
N GLN A 128 -2.99 -0.17 2.93
CA GLN A 128 -3.46 -0.13 4.32
C GLN A 128 -3.41 -1.51 5.00
N LEU A 129 -3.77 -2.58 4.28
CA LEU A 129 -3.58 -3.95 4.77
C LEU A 129 -2.09 -4.23 5.03
N GLY A 130 -1.21 -3.86 4.09
CA GLY A 130 0.24 -3.99 4.23
C GLY A 130 0.81 -3.22 5.42
N GLU A 131 0.34 -2.01 5.67
CA GLU A 131 0.73 -1.21 6.84
C GLU A 131 0.27 -1.87 8.14
N SER A 132 -0.97 -2.34 8.20
CA SER A 132 -1.53 -3.00 9.39
C SER A 132 -0.75 -4.26 9.79
N VAL A 133 -0.36 -5.10 8.82
CA VAL A 133 0.43 -6.32 9.11
C VAL A 133 1.89 -6.03 9.45
N ILE A 134 2.44 -4.89 9.02
CA ILE A 134 3.79 -4.42 9.38
C ILE A 134 3.78 -3.80 10.77
N GLU A 135 2.82 -2.94 11.08
CA GLU A 135 2.74 -2.24 12.37
C GLU A 135 2.26 -3.12 13.52
N HIS A 136 1.74 -4.32 13.20
CA HIS A 136 1.10 -5.21 14.17
C HIS A 136 -0.04 -4.51 14.91
N THR A 137 -0.75 -3.60 14.24
CA THR A 137 -1.67 -2.67 14.92
C THR A 137 -2.73 -3.45 15.70
N ASP A 138 -2.62 -3.38 17.04
CA ASP A 138 -3.73 -3.59 17.94
C ASP A 138 -4.65 -2.40 17.73
N THR A 139 -5.81 -2.61 17.12
CA THR A 139 -6.81 -1.54 17.02
C THR A 139 -7.11 -1.08 18.45
N ASP A 140 -6.82 0.19 18.78
CA ASP A 140 -7.26 0.77 20.04
C ASP A 140 -8.80 0.65 20.07
N PRO A 141 -9.41 0.13 21.15
CA PRO A 141 -10.87 0.04 21.24
C PRO A 141 -11.57 1.40 21.02
N ASN A 142 -10.86 2.53 21.17
CA ASN A 142 -11.37 3.86 20.86
C ASN A 142 -11.46 4.17 19.35
N ASP A 143 -10.70 3.48 18.49
CA ASP A 143 -10.74 3.65 17.02
C ASP A 143 -12.02 3.05 16.40
N ILE A 144 -12.79 2.30 17.19
CA ILE A 144 -14.13 1.79 16.85
C ILE A 144 -15.20 2.88 17.06
N VAL A 145 -14.91 3.94 17.82
CA VAL A 145 -15.90 4.88 18.35
C VAL A 145 -16.09 6.15 17.48
N SER A 146 -15.41 6.28 16.34
CA SER A 146 -15.63 7.44 15.45
C SER A 146 -16.72 7.28 14.39
N ASP A 147 -17.53 6.22 14.43
CA ASP A 147 -18.82 6.19 13.72
C ASP A 147 -19.92 6.67 14.68
N GLN A 148 -20.15 7.99 14.71
CA GLN A 148 -21.38 8.55 15.28
C GLN A 148 -22.62 8.02 14.51
N PRO A 149 -23.77 7.88 15.18
CA PRO A 149 -24.63 6.71 15.04
C PRO A 149 -25.81 6.94 14.11
N MET A 150 -26.07 5.98 13.21
CA MET A 150 -27.43 5.66 12.75
C MET A 150 -27.56 4.17 12.44
N SER A 151 -27.58 3.31 13.46
CA SER A 151 -28.27 2.01 13.37
C SER A 151 -28.39 1.34 14.74
N MET A 152 -29.62 0.97 15.10
CA MET A 152 -30.03 0.40 16.38
C MET A 152 -29.66 -1.09 16.52
N THR A 153 -28.37 -1.41 16.56
CA THR A 153 -27.87 -2.66 17.15
C THR A 153 -26.37 -2.54 17.46
N SER A 154 -26.05 -2.07 18.67
CA SER A 154 -24.75 -2.34 19.32
C SER A 154 -24.91 -3.64 20.13
N THR A 155 -23.92 -4.52 20.26
CA THR A 155 -22.81 -4.35 21.21
C THR A 155 -21.63 -5.29 20.91
N MET A 156 -20.46 -4.74 21.24
CA MET A 156 -19.06 -5.16 21.19
C MET A 156 -18.65 -6.48 21.86
N THR A 157 -17.59 -7.09 21.31
CA THR A 157 -16.33 -7.42 22.02
C THR A 157 -15.27 -7.80 20.97
N VAL A 158 -14.26 -6.94 20.74
CA VAL A 158 -13.04 -7.34 20.03
C VAL A 158 -11.93 -7.26 21.07
N ALA A 159 -11.24 -8.38 21.29
CA ALA A 159 -10.19 -8.46 22.29
C ALA A 159 -9.02 -7.55 21.90
N VAL A 160 -8.65 -6.67 22.83
CA VAL A 160 -7.46 -5.82 22.75
C VAL A 160 -6.25 -6.64 23.15
N GLY A 161 -5.24 -6.74 22.28
CA GLY A 161 -3.96 -7.37 22.57
C GLY A 161 -3.23 -7.76 21.30
N ARG A 162 -1.88 -7.82 21.40
CA ARG A 162 -0.95 -8.14 20.30
C ARG A 162 -1.51 -9.20 19.37
N PRO A 163 -1.25 -9.12 18.05
CA PRO A 163 -1.67 -10.16 17.12
C PRO A 163 -1.27 -11.53 17.66
N ALA A 164 -2.22 -12.46 17.70
CA ALA A 164 -1.88 -13.84 17.97
C ALA A 164 -0.95 -14.33 16.84
N GLY A 165 0.06 -15.15 17.15
CA GLY A 165 0.95 -15.74 16.15
C GLY A 165 2.31 -15.05 15.99
N ASP A 166 3.03 -15.43 14.94
CA ASP A 166 4.40 -15.00 14.67
C ASP A 166 4.43 -13.64 13.95
N LEU A 167 4.88 -12.60 14.65
CA LEU A 167 4.98 -11.23 14.12
C LEU A 167 5.90 -11.15 12.88
N ILE A 168 6.91 -12.01 12.79
CA ILE A 168 7.81 -12.07 11.62
C ILE A 168 7.02 -12.58 10.40
N GLU A 169 6.13 -13.55 10.58
CA GLU A 169 5.29 -14.05 9.50
C GLU A 169 4.29 -12.99 9.01
N LEU A 170 3.77 -12.14 9.91
CA LEU A 170 2.90 -11.01 9.55
C LEU A 170 3.67 -9.94 8.76
N GLU A 171 4.83 -9.51 9.25
CA GLU A 171 5.66 -8.53 8.52
C GLU A 171 6.08 -9.05 7.14
N ARG A 172 6.31 -10.37 7.01
CA ARG A 172 6.62 -10.99 5.73
C ARG A 172 5.51 -10.77 4.70
N ARG A 173 4.23 -10.83 5.11
CA ARG A 173 3.11 -10.53 4.21
C ARG A 173 3.13 -9.07 3.75
N GLY A 174 3.54 -8.14 4.62
CA GLY A 174 3.79 -6.75 4.23
C GLY A 174 4.83 -6.63 3.10
N LEU A 175 5.93 -7.39 3.19
CA LEU A 175 6.92 -7.49 2.11
C LEU A 175 6.34 -8.14 0.84
N GLU A 176 5.53 -9.19 0.96
CA GLU A 176 4.89 -9.84 -0.19
C GLU A 176 3.94 -8.89 -0.92
N ILE A 177 3.15 -8.12 -0.19
CA ILE A 177 2.27 -7.07 -0.75
C ILE A 177 3.11 -6.08 -1.56
N ALA A 178 4.22 -5.59 -1.02
CA ALA A 178 5.12 -4.68 -1.74
C ALA A 178 5.71 -5.34 -3.01
N LYS A 179 6.08 -6.62 -2.96
CA LYS A 179 6.57 -7.38 -4.12
C LYS A 179 5.50 -7.52 -5.20
N TYR A 180 4.25 -7.79 -4.83
CA TYR A 180 3.14 -7.82 -5.77
C TYR A 180 2.88 -6.44 -6.38
N MET A 181 2.88 -5.38 -5.58
CA MET A 181 2.76 -4.02 -6.08
C MET A 181 3.88 -3.69 -7.09
N ARG A 182 5.14 -4.01 -6.79
CA ARG A 182 6.26 -3.89 -7.74
C ARG A 182 5.99 -4.67 -9.03
N TYR A 183 5.53 -5.90 -8.95
CA TYR A 183 5.17 -6.70 -10.13
C TYR A 183 4.11 -5.99 -10.99
N TYR A 184 3.05 -5.46 -10.36
CA TYR A 184 2.02 -4.73 -11.08
C TYR A 184 2.50 -3.38 -11.64
N SER A 185 3.50 -2.74 -11.01
CA SER A 185 4.17 -1.52 -11.54
C SER A 185 4.62 -1.72 -12.99
N GLY A 186 5.30 -2.83 -13.28
CA GLY A 186 5.74 -3.17 -14.63
C GLY A 186 4.58 -3.39 -15.61
N ILE A 187 3.50 -4.03 -15.16
CA ILE A 187 2.31 -4.28 -15.99
C ILE A 187 1.60 -2.98 -16.34
N VAL A 188 1.36 -2.11 -15.35
CA VAL A 188 0.64 -0.84 -15.58
C VAL A 188 1.46 0.10 -16.44
N PHE A 189 2.79 0.10 -16.27
CA PHE A 189 3.71 0.84 -17.11
C PHE A 189 3.63 0.37 -18.57
N ALA A 190 3.71 -0.94 -18.82
CA ALA A 190 3.59 -1.51 -20.16
C ALA A 190 2.23 -1.23 -20.82
N LYS A 191 1.18 -0.98 -20.02
CA LYS A 191 -0.15 -0.58 -20.47
C LYS A 191 -0.34 0.93 -20.64
N GLY A 192 0.69 1.74 -20.39
CA GLY A 192 0.60 3.20 -20.46
C GLY A 192 -0.15 3.86 -19.30
N MET A 193 -0.50 3.12 -18.25
CA MET A 193 -1.13 3.64 -17.03
C MET A 193 -0.10 4.23 -16.07
N VAL A 194 0.69 5.19 -16.58
CA VAL A 194 1.85 5.81 -15.94
C VAL A 194 1.56 6.32 -14.53
N PHE A 195 0.42 6.99 -14.33
CA PHE A 195 0.03 7.52 -13.01
C PHE A 195 -0.06 6.41 -11.95
N ILE A 196 -0.49 5.20 -12.31
CA ILE A 196 -0.56 4.08 -11.37
C ILE A 196 0.83 3.57 -10.97
N THR A 197 1.83 3.70 -11.84
CA THR A 197 3.23 3.38 -11.50
C THR A 197 3.72 4.29 -10.37
N GLU A 198 3.41 5.58 -10.46
CA GLU A 198 3.71 6.57 -9.42
C GLU A 198 2.97 6.26 -8.11
N VAL A 199 1.66 5.96 -8.19
CA VAL A 199 0.86 5.54 -7.02
C VAL A 199 1.50 4.35 -6.31
N ILE A 200 1.92 3.33 -7.07
CA ILE A 200 2.61 2.14 -6.53
C ILE A 200 3.91 2.54 -5.85
N ALA A 201 4.71 3.44 -6.43
CA ALA A 201 5.93 3.92 -5.81
C ALA A 201 5.67 4.60 -4.46
N HIS A 202 4.67 5.48 -4.37
CA HIS A 202 4.31 6.10 -3.09
C HIS A 202 3.76 5.10 -2.06
N ASP A 203 2.98 4.11 -2.51
CA ASP A 203 2.40 3.09 -1.64
C ASP A 203 3.49 2.17 -1.07
N VAL A 204 4.40 1.68 -1.91
CA VAL A 204 5.55 0.87 -1.48
C VAL A 204 6.52 1.70 -0.63
N GLY A 205 6.74 2.97 -0.97
CA GLY A 205 7.55 3.90 -0.17
C GLY A 205 6.95 4.12 1.23
N SER A 206 5.62 4.16 1.35
CA SER A 206 4.92 4.25 2.63
C SER A 206 5.12 2.98 3.47
N LEU A 207 4.97 1.79 2.87
CA LEU A 207 5.25 0.51 3.54
C LEU A 207 6.70 0.45 4.04
N CYS A 208 7.65 0.93 3.24
CA CYS A 208 9.06 0.99 3.62
C CYS A 208 9.31 1.95 4.80
N ALA A 209 8.68 3.13 4.80
CA ALA A 209 8.75 4.07 5.92
C ALA A 209 8.16 3.47 7.21
N LYS A 210 7.01 2.80 7.12
CA LYS A 210 6.40 2.10 8.27
C LYS A 210 7.33 1.02 8.84
N ALA A 211 7.86 0.17 7.97
CA ALA A 211 8.82 -0.87 8.34
C ALA A 211 10.09 -0.29 8.98
N PHE A 212 10.55 0.88 8.53
CA PHE A 212 11.67 1.58 9.15
C PHE A 212 11.35 2.04 10.58
N HIS A 213 10.21 2.69 10.80
CA HIS A 213 9.82 3.22 12.10
C HIS A 213 9.65 2.13 13.15
N ILE A 214 9.07 1.00 12.76
CA ILE A 214 8.86 -0.14 13.66
C ILE A 214 10.08 -1.09 13.72
N LYS A 215 11.17 -0.77 13.02
CA LYS A 215 12.40 -1.59 12.94
C LYS A 215 12.13 -3.02 12.49
N SER A 216 11.27 -3.18 11.49
CA SER A 216 10.91 -4.46 10.88
C SER A 216 12.15 -5.22 10.41
N ASN A 217 12.09 -6.56 10.53
CA ASN A 217 13.11 -7.46 10.00
C ASN A 217 13.21 -7.40 8.47
N PHE A 218 12.15 -6.95 7.80
CA PHE A 218 12.03 -6.90 6.34
C PHE A 218 12.24 -5.51 5.76
N HIS A 219 12.62 -4.50 6.57
CA HIS A 219 12.88 -3.14 6.08
C HIS A 219 13.88 -3.11 4.91
N LYS A 220 14.97 -3.88 5.01
CA LYS A 220 16.00 -3.95 3.97
C LYS A 220 15.43 -4.45 2.63
N ASP A 221 14.60 -5.49 2.68
CA ASP A 221 14.00 -6.13 1.52
C ASP A 221 12.88 -5.26 0.92
N LEU A 222 12.14 -4.54 1.77
CA LEU A 222 11.16 -3.53 1.35
C LEU A 222 11.86 -2.37 0.62
N LEU A 223 12.99 -1.88 1.14
CA LEU A 223 13.78 -0.85 0.47
C LEU A 223 14.34 -1.36 -0.87
N GLU A 224 14.81 -2.61 -0.94
CA GLU A 224 15.24 -3.19 -2.23
C GLU A 224 14.08 -3.34 -3.22
N THR A 225 12.90 -3.71 -2.75
CA THR A 225 11.69 -3.79 -3.58
C THR A 225 11.29 -2.40 -4.10
N PHE A 226 11.35 -1.38 -3.23
CA PHE A 226 11.01 0.00 -3.56
C PHE A 226 11.94 0.62 -4.61
N LEU A 227 13.26 0.41 -4.48
CA LEU A 227 14.24 0.92 -5.44
C LEU A 227 14.12 0.29 -6.84
N ARG A 228 13.37 -0.81 -6.97
CA ARG A 228 13.15 -1.54 -8.23
C ARG A 228 11.76 -1.37 -8.82
N VAL A 229 10.99 -0.38 -8.36
CA VAL A 229 9.60 -0.14 -8.81
C VAL A 229 9.56 0.35 -10.26
N ASP A 230 10.60 1.04 -10.71
CA ASP A 230 10.74 1.62 -12.05
C ASP A 230 11.66 0.85 -13.00
N ASP A 231 12.21 -0.33 -12.62
CA ASP A 231 13.04 -1.18 -13.49
C ASP A 231 12.44 -1.40 -14.89
N SER A 232 11.10 -1.55 -14.97
CA SER A 232 10.39 -1.79 -16.24
C SER A 232 10.30 -0.52 -17.11
N ALA A 233 10.52 0.66 -16.55
CA ALA A 233 10.45 1.96 -17.20
C ALA A 233 11.79 2.46 -17.73
N GLU A 234 12.92 1.94 -17.23
CA GLU A 234 14.27 2.37 -17.63
C GLU A 234 14.61 2.06 -19.11
N GLY A 235 13.88 1.15 -19.76
CA GLY A 235 14.11 0.74 -21.16
C GLY A 235 13.40 1.57 -22.24
N GLY A 236 12.65 2.63 -21.88
CA GLY A 236 11.91 3.45 -22.86
C GLY A 236 10.79 4.32 -22.28
N GLY A 237 10.81 4.65 -20.99
CA GLY A 237 9.72 5.33 -20.32
C GLY A 237 9.57 6.81 -20.58
N SER A 238 8.34 7.27 -20.40
CA SER A 238 8.00 8.68 -20.36
C SER A 238 8.74 9.36 -19.20
N GLU A 239 9.42 10.45 -19.50
CA GLU A 239 10.18 11.28 -18.54
C GLU A 239 9.35 11.67 -17.30
N THR A 240 8.04 11.87 -17.48
CA THR A 240 7.08 12.20 -16.42
C THR A 240 6.90 11.07 -15.40
N THR A 241 6.88 9.80 -15.84
CA THR A 241 6.69 8.64 -14.94
C THR A 241 7.85 8.47 -13.96
N LEU A 242 9.06 8.51 -14.50
CA LEU A 242 10.28 8.36 -13.71
C LEU A 242 10.37 9.48 -12.66
N ARG A 243 9.95 10.70 -13.02
CA ARG A 243 9.94 11.83 -12.09
C ARG A 243 9.03 11.59 -10.87
N GLY A 244 7.82 11.05 -11.06
CA GLY A 244 6.92 10.69 -9.97
C GLY A 244 7.53 9.66 -9.01
N VAL A 245 8.13 8.60 -9.56
CA VAL A 245 8.83 7.57 -8.76
C VAL A 245 10.00 8.18 -7.99
N ARG A 246 10.82 9.03 -8.63
CA ARG A 246 11.93 9.72 -7.98
C ARG A 246 11.46 10.66 -6.85
N ARG A 247 10.30 11.31 -6.96
CA ARG A 247 9.72 12.09 -5.85
C ARG A 247 9.40 11.23 -4.64
N ALA A 248 8.77 10.07 -4.84
CA ALA A 248 8.54 9.10 -3.77
C ALA A 248 9.85 8.67 -3.10
N GLN A 249 10.91 8.46 -3.89
CA GLN A 249 12.24 8.09 -3.39
C GLN A 249 12.88 9.20 -2.55
N VAL A 250 12.88 10.44 -3.04
CA VAL A 250 13.40 11.60 -2.28
C VAL A 250 12.61 11.81 -0.99
N LYS A 251 11.29 11.62 -1.02
CA LYS A 251 10.44 11.68 0.18
C LYS A 251 10.88 10.67 1.24
N LEU A 252 11.12 9.41 0.85
CA LEU A 252 11.61 8.40 1.76
C LEU A 252 13.04 8.72 2.27
N ALA A 253 13.91 9.26 1.41
CA ALA A 253 15.25 9.70 1.81
C ALA A 253 15.20 10.82 2.86
N CYS A 254 14.30 11.79 2.72
CA CYS A 254 14.10 12.86 3.70
C CYS A 254 13.60 12.29 5.04
N THR A 255 12.71 11.29 5.02
CA THR A 255 12.29 10.58 6.24
C THR A 255 13.47 9.91 6.94
N TYR A 256 14.36 9.24 6.20
CA TYR A 256 15.55 8.63 6.78
C TYR A 256 16.51 9.66 7.38
N LEU A 257 16.77 10.75 6.67
CA LEU A 257 17.64 11.83 7.13
C LEU A 257 17.11 12.47 8.42
N LEU A 258 15.80 12.74 8.47
CA LEU A 258 15.14 13.29 9.66
C LEU A 258 15.35 12.42 10.91
N HIS A 259 15.50 11.09 10.73
CA HIS A 259 15.72 10.13 11.82
C HIS A 259 17.18 9.71 11.95
N GLY A 260 18.13 10.41 11.33
CA GLY A 260 19.57 10.12 11.41
C GLY A 260 20.01 8.85 10.67
N ALA A 261 19.14 8.24 9.87
CA ALA A 261 19.43 7.00 9.14
C ALA A 261 20.08 7.26 7.77
N GLU A 262 21.20 7.99 7.77
CA GLU A 262 21.91 8.40 6.54
C GLU A 262 22.21 7.21 5.61
N VAL A 263 22.59 6.06 6.17
CA VAL A 263 22.91 4.85 5.39
C VAL A 263 21.78 4.45 4.44
N HIS A 264 20.51 4.58 4.85
CA HIS A 264 19.37 4.25 4.00
C HIS A 264 19.09 5.33 2.95
N ALA A 265 19.21 6.61 3.32
CA ALA A 265 19.13 7.72 2.37
C ALA A 265 20.23 7.63 1.30
N ARG A 266 21.44 7.18 1.66
CA ARG A 266 22.55 6.96 0.74
C ARG A 266 22.27 5.86 -0.28
N ARG A 267 21.50 4.84 0.06
CA ARG A 267 21.04 3.82 -0.91
C ARG A 267 20.16 4.44 -1.99
N ILE A 268 19.24 5.31 -1.60
CA ILE A 268 18.38 6.04 -2.55
C ILE A 268 19.21 6.99 -3.41
N HIS A 269 20.14 7.74 -2.82
CA HIS A 269 21.07 8.57 -3.59
C HIS A 269 21.90 7.76 -4.59
N ALA A 270 22.40 6.59 -4.20
CA ALA A 270 23.19 5.73 -5.08
C ALA A 270 22.39 5.21 -6.28
N ASP A 271 21.09 4.97 -6.08
CA ASP A 271 20.13 4.60 -7.12
C ASP A 271 19.93 5.76 -8.13
N MET A 272 19.78 6.98 -7.60
CA MET A 272 19.55 8.20 -8.39
C MET A 272 20.82 8.88 -8.93
N ARG A 273 22.00 8.30 -8.74
CA ARG A 273 23.30 9.00 -8.92
C ARG A 273 23.55 9.56 -10.33
N ASN A 274 22.91 8.98 -11.34
CA ASN A 274 23.08 9.33 -12.75
C ASN A 274 21.94 10.19 -13.30
N GLU A 275 21.03 10.67 -12.44
CA GLU A 275 19.89 11.47 -12.90
C GLU A 275 20.33 12.82 -13.50
N PRO A 276 19.70 13.27 -14.61
CA PRO A 276 20.02 14.56 -15.22
C PRO A 276 19.79 15.73 -14.24
N VAL A 277 20.64 16.75 -14.34
CA VAL A 277 20.59 17.95 -13.47
C VAL A 277 19.22 18.63 -13.49
N GLU A 278 18.60 18.76 -14.65
CA GLU A 278 17.28 19.39 -14.80
C GLU A 278 16.19 18.59 -14.08
N ARG A 279 16.28 17.26 -14.10
CA ARG A 279 15.34 16.39 -13.40
C ARG A 279 15.52 16.50 -11.88
N LEU A 280 16.76 16.50 -11.39
CA LEU A 280 17.06 16.68 -9.97
C LEU A 280 16.54 18.03 -9.45
N ARG A 281 16.84 19.14 -10.15
CA ARG A 281 16.32 20.47 -9.79
C ARG A 281 14.80 20.50 -9.82
N GLY A 282 14.18 19.91 -10.86
CA GLY A 282 12.74 19.85 -10.99
C GLY A 282 12.06 19.09 -9.84
N ILE A 283 12.60 17.93 -9.44
CA ILE A 283 12.10 17.16 -8.30
C ILE A 283 12.23 17.97 -7.02
N TRP A 284 13.39 18.59 -6.78
CA TRP A 284 13.62 19.41 -5.60
C TRP A 284 12.61 20.56 -5.52
N GLN A 285 12.41 21.30 -6.61
CA GLN A 285 11.47 22.42 -6.64
C GLN A 285 10.03 22.00 -6.35
N GLU A 286 9.56 20.92 -6.99
CA GLU A 286 8.18 20.45 -6.80
C GLU A 286 7.92 20.03 -5.35
N LEU A 287 8.83 19.25 -4.76
CA LEU A 287 8.74 18.81 -3.37
C LEU A 287 8.85 19.98 -2.39
N ALA A 288 9.75 20.93 -2.67
CA ALA A 288 9.90 22.12 -1.85
C ALA A 288 8.69 23.05 -1.95
N ALA A 289 8.07 23.20 -3.13
CA ALA A 289 6.97 24.13 -3.43
C ALA A 289 5.61 23.68 -2.85
N LEU A 290 5.33 22.38 -2.78
CA LEU A 290 4.02 21.88 -2.33
C LEU A 290 3.76 22.20 -0.84
N ARG A 291 2.86 23.14 -0.54
CA ARG A 291 2.52 23.55 0.84
C ARG A 291 1.28 22.84 1.41
N THR A 292 0.34 22.43 0.55
CA THR A 292 -0.92 21.84 0.97
C THR A 292 -0.80 20.33 1.14
N ARG A 293 -1.21 19.84 2.31
CA ARG A 293 -1.29 18.40 2.59
C ARG A 293 -2.46 17.77 1.88
N GLU A 294 -3.61 18.45 1.88
CA GLU A 294 -4.87 17.90 1.38
C GLU A 294 -5.17 18.43 -0.03
N PHE A 295 -5.91 17.62 -0.78
CA PHE A 295 -6.47 18.07 -2.05
C PHE A 295 -7.68 18.96 -1.77
N TRP A 296 -7.95 19.92 -2.66
CA TRP A 296 -9.19 20.71 -2.60
C TRP A 296 -10.45 19.83 -2.79
N GLU A 297 -10.33 18.77 -3.58
CA GLU A 297 -11.39 17.78 -3.79
C GLU A 297 -11.32 16.66 -2.76
N VAL A 298 -12.49 16.24 -2.27
CA VAL A 298 -12.63 15.09 -1.37
C VAL A 298 -12.12 13.82 -2.08
N ASN A 299 -11.19 13.12 -1.44
CA ASN A 299 -10.75 11.81 -1.87
C ASN A 299 -10.41 10.92 -0.68
N ASP A 300 -10.46 9.61 -0.92
CA ASP A 300 -10.30 8.60 0.13
C ASP A 300 -8.87 8.50 0.69
N ARG A 301 -7.87 9.07 0.02
CA ARG A 301 -6.46 8.99 0.44
C ARG A 301 -6.04 10.15 1.36
N GLY A 302 -6.81 11.23 1.40
CA GLY A 302 -6.68 12.38 2.31
C GLY A 302 -5.45 13.27 2.12
N SER A 303 -4.28 12.72 1.74
CA SER A 303 -3.03 13.46 1.62
C SER A 303 -2.41 13.36 0.23
N ASN A 304 -1.83 14.46 -0.22
CA ASN A 304 -1.07 14.55 -1.46
C ASN A 304 0.21 13.71 -1.35
N PHE A 305 0.45 12.87 -2.37
CA PHE A 305 1.58 11.96 -2.44
C PHE A 305 2.94 12.64 -2.23
N ASP A 306 3.09 13.84 -2.79
CA ASP A 306 4.34 14.60 -2.76
C ASP A 306 4.49 15.45 -1.49
N TYR A 307 3.46 15.52 -0.64
CA TYR A 307 3.52 16.36 0.54
C TYR A 307 4.60 15.87 1.51
N LEU A 308 5.47 16.80 1.91
CA LEU A 308 6.47 16.65 2.95
C LEU A 308 6.11 17.58 4.11
N SER A 309 6.26 17.10 5.34
CA SER A 309 6.28 17.96 6.54
C SER A 309 7.41 18.98 6.46
N ASP A 310 7.32 20.05 7.25
CA ASP A 310 8.34 21.10 7.25
C ASP A 310 9.71 20.55 7.70
N GLU A 311 9.73 19.60 8.64
CA GLU A 311 10.93 18.91 9.09
C GLU A 311 11.54 18.03 8.00
N GLN A 312 10.72 17.36 7.19
CA GLN A 312 11.19 16.61 6.02
C GLN A 312 11.71 17.54 4.92
N LYS A 313 11.04 18.67 4.65
CA LYS A 313 11.51 19.65 3.67
C LYS A 313 12.86 20.24 4.04
N ALA A 314 13.11 20.46 5.34
CA ALA A 314 14.41 20.89 5.84
C ALA A 314 15.56 19.92 5.47
N GLN A 315 15.26 18.65 5.17
CA GLN A 315 16.25 17.67 4.74
C GLN A 315 16.54 17.70 3.23
N LEU A 316 15.71 18.37 2.41
CA LEU A 316 15.90 18.41 0.95
C LEU A 316 17.29 18.96 0.56
N PRO A 317 17.73 20.12 1.07
CA PRO A 317 19.05 20.65 0.70
C PRO A 317 20.19 19.70 1.10
N LEU A 318 20.09 19.02 2.26
CA LEU A 318 21.08 18.04 2.68
C LEU A 318 21.15 16.87 1.70
N PHE A 319 20.01 16.28 1.33
CA PHE A 319 19.96 15.19 0.38
C PHE A 319 20.51 15.61 -0.99
N PHE A 320 20.09 16.77 -1.51
CA PHE A 320 20.53 17.26 -2.82
C PHE A 320 22.01 17.67 -2.84
N SER A 321 22.61 18.03 -1.69
CA SER A 321 24.06 18.35 -1.60
C SER A 321 24.97 17.18 -2.00
N TRP A 322 24.45 15.95 -1.97
CA TRP A 322 25.22 14.76 -2.32
C TRP A 322 25.46 14.64 -3.83
N PHE A 323 24.56 15.19 -4.65
CA PHE A 323 24.66 15.15 -6.11
C PHE A 323 25.61 16.23 -6.61
N PRO A 324 26.72 15.88 -7.29
CA PRO A 324 27.71 16.87 -7.73
C PRO A 324 27.13 17.99 -8.60
N SER A 325 26.12 17.70 -9.42
CA SER A 325 25.51 18.63 -10.38
C SER A 325 24.67 19.74 -9.75
N VAL A 326 24.17 19.56 -8.52
CA VAL A 326 23.36 20.55 -7.77
C VAL A 326 23.94 20.87 -6.38
N ARG A 327 25.17 20.40 -6.11
CA ARG A 327 25.81 20.48 -4.79
C ARG A 327 25.96 21.92 -4.30
N ASP A 328 26.46 22.81 -5.14
CA ASP A 328 26.76 24.18 -4.73
C ASP A 328 25.49 24.96 -4.38
N GLU A 329 24.41 24.77 -5.16
CA GLU A 329 23.07 25.32 -4.88
C GLU A 329 22.50 24.78 -3.56
N ALA A 330 22.68 23.48 -3.31
CA ALA A 330 22.25 22.82 -2.08
C ALA A 330 23.03 23.27 -0.84
N ILE A 331 24.34 23.42 -0.92
CA ILE A 331 25.17 23.94 0.17
C ILE A 331 24.78 25.39 0.49
N GLU A 332 24.52 26.20 -0.53
CA GLU A 332 24.10 27.59 -0.32
C GLU A 332 22.68 27.66 0.27
N ALA A 333 21.76 26.78 -0.15
CA ALA A 333 20.45 26.66 0.45
C ALA A 333 20.53 26.27 1.94
N LEU A 334 21.38 25.30 2.30
CA LEU A 334 21.67 24.93 3.69
C LEU A 334 22.18 26.13 4.52
N ARG A 335 23.15 26.88 3.98
CA ARG A 335 23.73 28.06 4.67
C ARG A 335 22.70 29.14 4.95
N LYS A 336 21.74 29.32 4.04
CA LYS A 336 20.67 30.31 4.15
C LYS A 336 19.43 29.80 4.88
N GLY A 337 19.39 28.53 5.28
CA GLY A 337 18.18 27.89 5.83
C GLY A 337 17.02 27.82 4.83
N SER A 338 17.30 27.83 3.53
CA SER A 338 16.31 27.70 2.46
C SER A 338 16.01 26.23 2.17
N ILE A 339 14.74 25.89 2.00
CA ILE A 339 14.30 24.57 1.52
C ILE A 339 14.20 24.49 -0.01
N GLU A 340 14.17 25.63 -0.68
CA GLU A 340 14.08 25.73 -2.14
C GLU A 340 15.47 25.85 -2.77
N PRO A 341 15.68 25.30 -3.99
CA PRO A 341 16.91 25.50 -4.72
C PRO A 341 17.09 26.96 -5.09
N LEU A 342 18.29 27.49 -4.86
CA LEU A 342 18.61 28.88 -5.12
C LEU A 342 18.95 29.11 -6.59
N GLY A 343 18.53 30.26 -7.12
CA GLY A 343 18.83 30.65 -8.50
C GLY A 343 17.86 30.11 -9.55
N VAL A 344 16.79 29.42 -9.13
CA VAL A 344 15.72 29.01 -10.03
C VAL A 344 14.42 29.76 -9.72
N LYS A 345 13.63 30.05 -10.76
CA LYS A 345 12.34 30.72 -10.58
C LYS A 345 11.44 29.83 -9.70
N PRO A 346 10.79 30.39 -8.67
CA PRO A 346 9.83 29.65 -7.87
C PRO A 346 8.75 29.03 -8.76
N ILE A 347 8.38 27.79 -8.50
CA ILE A 347 7.17 27.22 -9.08
C ILE A 347 6.01 27.99 -8.47
N VAL A 348 5.34 28.81 -9.27
CA VAL A 348 4.03 29.34 -8.88
C VAL A 348 3.09 28.15 -8.90
N VAL A 349 2.80 27.61 -7.73
CA VAL A 349 1.71 26.66 -7.58
C VAL A 349 0.45 27.48 -7.82
N ASN A 350 0.00 27.51 -9.07
CA ASN A 350 -1.34 28.00 -9.38
C ASN A 350 -2.28 27.04 -8.67
N ALA A 351 -2.73 27.43 -7.47
CA ALA A 351 -3.87 26.79 -6.86
C ALA A 351 -5.05 26.97 -7.83
N PRO A 352 -5.70 25.89 -8.29
CA PRO A 352 -7.11 25.99 -8.62
C PRO A 352 -7.93 26.30 -7.36
#